data_AF-A0A9W9JRY9-F1
#
_entry.id   AF-A0A9W9JRY9-F1
#
_cell.length_a   1.000
_cell.length_b   1.000
_cell.length_c   1.000
_cell.angle_alpha   90.00
_cell.angle_beta   90.00
_cell.angle_gamma   90.00
#
_symmetry.space_group_name_H-M   'P 1'
#
loop_
_entity.id
_entity.type
_entity.pdbx_description
1 polymer ?
#
loop_
_entity_poly.entity_id
_entity_poly.type
_entity_poly.pdbx_seq_one_letter_code
_entity_poly.pdbx_strand_id
1 'polypeptide(L)'
;MTYHYAQYLNQVSAAGKKKYPVSLYISVWQKYVSKDSDDDILIVAGGGGYPSAYPSGGATVTVLDVWQRFAPSLDFIAPDIWHTRPSTGMVIHLGRPKFLLIGWDFQARARSLSPTSSFTGFSQFEKLGVNKEIGELCTLRTLDGDETRSRILL
;
A
#
# COMPACT_ATOMS: atom_id res chain seq x y z
N MET A 1 24.33 -13.31 -9.59
CA MET A 1 23.35 -12.64 -10.48
C MET A 1 22.86 -11.32 -9.90
N THR A 2 22.10 -11.32 -8.79
CA THR A 2 21.49 -10.11 -8.18
C THR A 2 22.43 -8.92 -8.02
N TYR A 3 23.61 -9.14 -7.42
CA TYR A 3 24.62 -8.09 -7.21
C TYR A 3 25.04 -7.39 -8.51
N HIS A 4 25.29 -8.16 -9.57
CA HIS A 4 25.72 -7.59 -10.86
C HIS A 4 24.59 -6.82 -11.55
N TYR A 5 23.34 -7.29 -11.45
CA TYR A 5 22.19 -6.53 -11.95
C TYR A 5 21.98 -5.22 -11.20
N ALA A 6 22.08 -5.24 -9.86
CA ALA A 6 21.97 -4.03 -9.05
C ALA A 6 23.05 -3.00 -9.44
N GLN A 7 24.31 -3.42 -9.57
CA GLN A 7 25.39 -2.53 -9.98
C GLN A 7 25.21 -1.99 -11.39
N TYR A 8 24.83 -2.85 -12.34
CA TYR A 8 24.60 -2.43 -13.72
C TYR A 8 23.51 -1.36 -13.80
N LEU A 9 22.36 -1.61 -13.16
CA LEU A 9 21.26 -0.64 -13.17
C LEU A 9 21.57 0.62 -12.35
N ASN A 10 22.40 0.53 -11.32
CA ASN A 10 22.93 1.70 -10.63
C ASN A 10 23.75 2.59 -11.56
N GLN A 11 24.63 2.01 -12.38
CA GLN A 11 25.44 2.76 -13.32
C GLN A 11 24.57 3.44 -14.39
N VAL A 12 23.59 2.71 -14.93
CA VAL A 12 22.64 3.26 -15.91
C VAL A 12 21.81 4.39 -15.30
N SER A 13 21.25 4.20 -14.10
CA SER A 13 20.44 5.22 -13.42
C SER A 13 21.27 6.45 -13.02
N ALA A 14 22.49 6.27 -12.52
CA ALA A 14 23.40 7.38 -12.21
C ALA A 14 23.75 8.21 -13.46
N ALA A 15 24.01 7.55 -14.59
CA ALA A 15 24.26 8.24 -15.85
C ALA A 15 22.99 8.94 -16.38
N GLY A 16 21.84 8.30 -16.28
CA GLY A 16 20.55 8.88 -16.67
C GLY A 16 20.22 10.13 -15.87
N LYS A 17 20.37 10.08 -14.55
CA LYS A 17 20.12 11.22 -13.64
C LYS A 17 21.00 12.43 -13.91
N LYS A 18 22.24 12.23 -14.40
CA LYS A 18 23.13 13.34 -14.81
C LYS A 18 22.60 14.10 -16.02
N LYS A 19 21.87 13.43 -16.92
CA LYS A 19 21.31 14.03 -18.12
C LYS A 19 19.89 14.57 -17.89
N TYR A 20 19.11 13.85 -17.10
CA TYR A 20 17.71 14.18 -16.81
C TYR A 20 17.44 14.00 -15.31
N PRO A 21 17.16 15.08 -14.56
CA PRO A 21 16.90 15.01 -13.11
C PRO A 21 15.46 14.53 -12.84
N VAL A 22 15.13 13.32 -13.27
CA VAL A 22 13.84 12.67 -13.05
C VAL A 22 13.98 11.49 -12.10
N SER A 23 12.90 11.17 -11.39
CA SER A 23 12.86 9.97 -10.55
C SER A 23 12.91 8.71 -11.41
N LEU A 24 13.71 7.73 -10.98
CA LEU A 24 13.89 6.44 -11.64
C LEU A 24 13.52 5.30 -10.70
N TYR A 25 12.85 4.29 -11.23
CA TYR A 25 12.46 3.09 -10.49
C TYR A 25 12.60 1.84 -11.35
N ILE A 26 12.52 0.68 -10.70
CA ILE A 26 12.42 -0.62 -11.37
C ILE A 26 11.13 -1.32 -10.97
N SER A 27 10.55 -2.05 -11.92
CA SER A 27 9.44 -2.95 -11.68
C SER A 27 9.96 -4.35 -11.34
N VAL A 28 9.37 -5.01 -10.34
CA VAL A 28 9.85 -6.30 -9.83
C VAL A 28 8.72 -7.31 -9.79
N TRP A 29 8.83 -8.34 -10.62
CA TRP A 29 8.00 -9.53 -10.50
C TRP A 29 8.41 -10.32 -9.24
N GLN A 30 7.52 -10.40 -8.25
CA GLN A 30 7.81 -11.06 -6.98
C GLN A 30 7.72 -12.59 -7.09
N LYS A 31 8.16 -13.26 -6.03
CA LYS A 31 8.01 -14.71 -5.84
C LYS A 31 6.62 -15.03 -5.26
N TYR A 32 6.02 -16.17 -5.59
CA TYR A 32 4.83 -16.65 -4.85
C TYR A 32 5.27 -17.27 -3.52
N VAL A 33 4.53 -16.99 -2.46
CA VAL A 33 4.50 -17.83 -1.26
C VAL A 33 3.15 -18.55 -1.28
N SER A 34 3.13 -19.82 -1.66
CA SER A 34 1.97 -20.71 -1.53
C SER A 34 2.50 -22.09 -1.11
N LYS A 35 1.86 -22.90 -0.26
CA LYS A 35 0.49 -22.91 0.26
C LYS A 35 0.41 -23.55 1.67
N ASP A 36 1.53 -23.56 2.42
CA ASP A 36 1.72 -24.34 3.67
C ASP A 36 2.22 -23.50 4.87
N SER A 37 2.20 -22.17 4.79
CA SER A 37 2.49 -21.32 5.94
C SER A 37 1.17 -20.84 6.54
N ASP A 38 0.90 -21.26 7.77
CA ASP A 38 -0.06 -20.61 8.68
C ASP A 38 0.29 -19.13 8.96
N ASP A 39 1.40 -18.64 8.39
CA ASP A 39 1.76 -17.24 8.38
C ASP A 39 1.02 -16.51 7.25
N ASP A 40 0.05 -15.67 7.64
CA ASP A 40 -0.72 -14.70 6.86
C ASP A 40 0.15 -13.61 6.17
N ILE A 41 1.39 -13.89 5.77
CA ILE A 41 2.21 -12.96 5.01
C ILE A 41 1.89 -13.11 3.51
N LEU A 42 0.83 -12.41 3.12
CA LEU A 42 0.31 -12.23 1.77
C LEU A 42 1.38 -11.76 0.76
N ILE A 43 2.15 -12.66 0.14
CA ILE A 43 2.91 -12.31 -1.08
C ILE A 43 2.02 -12.56 -2.31
N VAL A 44 1.24 -11.54 -2.64
CA VAL A 44 0.17 -11.52 -3.67
C VAL A 44 0.69 -11.29 -5.10
N ALA A 45 2.01 -11.22 -5.32
CA ALA A 45 2.60 -10.73 -6.58
C ALA A 45 3.58 -11.71 -7.25
N GLY A 46 3.36 -13.01 -7.10
CA GLY A 46 4.32 -14.06 -7.46
C GLY A 46 4.29 -14.56 -8.91
N GLY A 47 5.39 -15.14 -9.40
CA GLY A 47 5.44 -15.98 -10.62
C GLY A 47 5.67 -17.48 -10.36
N GLY A 48 6.16 -17.84 -9.15
CA GLY A 48 6.40 -19.22 -8.73
C GLY A 48 7.24 -19.31 -7.45
N GLY A 49 7.39 -20.52 -6.89
CA GLY A 49 7.95 -20.77 -5.54
C GLY A 49 9.44 -21.14 -5.45
N TYR A 50 10.15 -21.30 -6.57
CA TYR A 50 11.57 -21.72 -6.60
C TYR A 50 12.36 -20.93 -7.66
N PRO A 51 13.68 -20.73 -7.47
CA PRO A 51 14.51 -20.04 -8.46
C PRO A 51 14.44 -20.75 -9.81
N SER A 52 14.06 -20.03 -10.89
CA SER A 52 13.66 -20.48 -12.25
C SER A 52 12.17 -20.38 -12.56
N ALA A 53 11.29 -20.44 -11.55
CA ALA A 53 9.85 -20.21 -11.72
C ALA A 53 9.47 -18.71 -11.72
N TYR A 54 10.42 -17.84 -11.44
CA TYR A 54 10.32 -16.38 -11.52
C TYR A 54 11.69 -15.82 -11.96
N PRO A 55 11.76 -14.62 -12.57
CA PRO A 55 13.02 -14.06 -13.08
C PRO A 55 14.02 -13.89 -11.93
N SER A 56 15.01 -14.78 -11.88
CA SER A 56 16.01 -14.81 -10.82
C SER A 56 16.95 -13.60 -10.94
N GLY A 57 17.22 -12.96 -9.80
CA GLY A 57 18.09 -11.78 -9.72
C GLY A 57 17.37 -10.43 -9.63
N GLY A 58 16.05 -10.37 -9.77
CA GLY A 58 15.25 -9.16 -9.49
C GLY A 58 15.29 -8.74 -8.01
N ALA A 59 14.80 -7.54 -7.71
CA ALA A 59 14.76 -6.99 -6.34
C ALA A 59 13.62 -7.55 -5.49
N THR A 60 13.56 -8.88 -5.39
CA THR A 60 12.57 -9.57 -4.57
C THR A 60 12.84 -9.34 -3.08
N VAL A 61 11.82 -9.53 -2.23
CA VAL A 61 11.90 -9.29 -0.78
C VAL A 61 13.09 -9.97 -0.09
N THR A 62 13.53 -11.14 -0.58
CA THR A 62 14.64 -11.93 -0.03
C THR A 62 16.02 -11.33 -0.29
N VAL A 63 16.15 -10.41 -1.24
CA VAL A 63 17.42 -9.78 -1.65
C VAL A 63 17.30 -8.27 -1.79
N LEU A 64 16.27 -7.68 -1.18
CA LEU A 64 15.98 -6.25 -1.28
C LEU A 64 17.11 -5.40 -0.68
N ASP A 65 17.75 -5.91 0.38
CA ASP A 65 18.93 -5.32 1.03
C ASP A 65 20.12 -5.15 0.08
N VAL A 66 20.38 -6.16 -0.78
CA VAL A 66 21.41 -6.10 -1.81
C VAL A 66 21.11 -4.97 -2.80
N TRP A 67 19.85 -4.85 -3.24
CA TRP A 67 19.45 -3.80 -4.17
C TRP A 67 19.52 -2.40 -3.55
N GLN A 68 19.05 -2.24 -2.31
CA GLN A 68 19.17 -0.97 -1.59
C GLN A 68 20.63 -0.55 -1.41
N ARG A 69 21.54 -1.52 -1.18
CA ARG A 69 22.96 -1.25 -0.98
C ARG A 69 23.72 -0.95 -2.29
N PHE A 70 23.43 -1.68 -3.36
CA PHE A 70 24.21 -1.63 -4.59
C PHE A 70 23.56 -0.86 -5.74
N ALA A 71 22.30 -0.41 -5.57
CA ALA A 71 21.61 0.48 -6.51
C ALA A 71 21.04 1.76 -5.86
N PRO A 72 21.86 2.56 -5.14
CA PRO A 72 21.40 3.78 -4.46
C PRO A 72 20.92 4.89 -5.42
N SER A 73 21.22 4.80 -6.71
CA SER A 73 20.77 5.79 -7.70
C SER A 73 19.31 5.57 -8.14
N LEU A 74 18.67 4.46 -7.76
CA LEU A 74 17.23 4.24 -7.93
C LEU A 74 16.47 4.89 -6.76
N ASP A 75 15.37 5.58 -7.06
CA ASP A 75 14.57 6.27 -6.04
C ASP A 75 13.61 5.32 -5.32
N PHE A 76 13.04 4.35 -6.04
CA PHE A 76 12.18 3.33 -5.44
C PHE A 76 12.19 2.03 -6.25
N ILE A 77 11.73 0.96 -5.59
CA ILE A 77 11.59 -0.38 -6.15
C ILE A 77 10.10 -0.71 -6.03
N ALA A 78 9.44 -0.95 -7.17
CA ALA A 78 8.01 -1.18 -7.23
C ALA A 78 7.69 -2.65 -7.51
N PRO A 79 6.84 -3.32 -6.71
CA PRO A 79 6.37 -4.66 -7.03
C PRO A 79 5.43 -4.62 -8.23
N ASP A 80 5.58 -5.60 -9.13
CA ASP A 80 4.69 -5.82 -10.27
C ASP A 80 3.57 -6.79 -9.86
N ILE A 81 2.39 -6.24 -9.55
CA ILE A 81 1.28 -7.00 -8.95
C ILE A 81 0.20 -7.24 -10.00
N TRP A 82 0.09 -8.49 -10.43
CA TRP A 82 -0.92 -8.92 -11.42
C TRP A 82 -2.20 -9.50 -10.79
N HIS A 83 -2.33 -9.45 -9.47
CA HIS A 83 -3.51 -9.90 -8.75
C HIS A 83 -4.49 -8.75 -8.52
N THR A 84 -5.75 -8.96 -8.89
CA THR A 84 -6.83 -8.02 -8.62
C THR A 84 -7.49 -8.31 -7.27
N ARG A 85 -7.79 -7.27 -6.50
CA ARG A 85 -8.66 -7.36 -5.31
C ARG A 85 -9.93 -6.54 -5.56
N PRO A 86 -11.11 -7.06 -5.20
CA PRO A 86 -12.38 -6.40 -5.50
C PRO A 86 -12.63 -5.17 -4.63
N SER A 87 -12.06 -5.11 -3.43
CA SER A 87 -12.26 -4.04 -2.45
C SER A 87 -10.96 -3.34 -2.07
N THR A 88 -11.06 -2.07 -1.69
CA THR A 88 -9.92 -1.26 -1.19
C THR A 88 -10.42 -0.23 -0.21
N GLY A 89 -9.68 -0.05 0.89
CA GLY A 89 -10.00 0.94 1.91
C GLY A 89 -8.77 1.41 2.66
N MET A 90 -8.82 2.66 3.11
CA MET A 90 -7.79 3.34 3.87
C MET A 90 -8.43 4.06 5.06
N VAL A 91 -7.82 3.90 6.23
CA VAL A 91 -8.21 4.58 7.47
C VAL A 91 -7.04 5.47 7.90
N ILE A 92 -7.25 6.77 7.89
CA ILE A 92 -6.24 7.77 8.27
C ILE A 92 -6.61 8.35 9.63
N HIS A 93 -5.69 8.28 10.59
CA HIS A 93 -5.84 8.95 11.88
C HIS A 93 -5.42 10.43 11.75
N LEU A 94 -6.35 11.35 12.03
CA LEU A 94 -6.14 12.80 11.89
C LEU A 94 -5.74 13.49 13.21
N GLY A 95 -5.53 12.74 14.29
CA GLY A 95 -5.29 13.26 15.63
C GLY A 95 -6.58 13.50 16.43
N ARG A 96 -6.51 13.35 17.77
CA ARG A 96 -7.70 13.20 18.66
C ARG A 96 -8.58 11.99 18.19
N PRO A 97 -9.85 11.77 18.60
CA PRO A 97 -10.64 10.64 18.11
C PRO A 97 -11.26 10.96 16.73
N LYS A 98 -10.46 11.45 15.78
CA LYS A 98 -10.90 11.76 14.41
C LYS A 98 -10.18 10.86 13.41
N PHE A 99 -10.97 10.30 12.49
CA PHE A 99 -10.50 9.39 11.46
C PHE A 99 -11.12 9.79 10.12
N LEU A 100 -10.34 9.63 9.06
CA LEU A 100 -10.79 9.78 7.68
C LEU A 100 -10.80 8.39 7.03
N LEU A 101 -11.91 8.05 6.39
CA LEU A 101 -12.13 6.78 5.72
C LEU A 101 -12.24 7.03 4.22
N ILE A 102 -11.46 6.31 3.43
CA ILE A 102 -11.42 6.45 1.96
C ILE A 102 -11.38 5.05 1.34
N GLY A 103 -12.29 4.73 0.45
CA GLY A 103 -12.31 3.43 -0.22
C GLY A 103 -13.65 3.09 -0.83
N TRP A 104 -13.75 1.88 -1.36
CA TRP A 104 -14.98 1.27 -1.88
C TRP A 104 -15.05 -0.21 -1.48
N ASP A 105 -16.28 -0.69 -1.30
CA ASP A 105 -16.60 -2.06 -0.92
C ASP A 105 -15.85 -2.51 0.34
N PHE A 106 -15.68 -1.62 1.31
CA PHE A 106 -15.01 -1.92 2.57
C PHE A 106 -15.85 -1.53 3.78
N GLN A 107 -15.64 -2.27 4.87
CA GLN A 107 -16.36 -2.07 6.11
C GLN A 107 -15.41 -1.63 7.23
N ALA A 108 -15.69 -0.48 7.85
CA ALA A 108 -14.97 -0.02 9.03
C ALA A 108 -15.75 -0.32 10.32
N ARG A 109 -15.04 -0.76 11.37
CA ARG A 109 -15.59 -0.95 12.73
C ARG A 109 -14.68 -0.29 13.75
N ALA A 110 -15.25 0.54 14.61
CA ALA A 110 -14.54 1.12 15.74
C ALA A 110 -14.80 0.31 17.02
N ARG A 111 -13.76 0.16 17.85
CA ARG A 111 -13.83 -0.44 19.19
C ARG A 111 -12.90 0.33 20.12
N SER A 112 -13.29 0.48 21.38
CA SER A 112 -12.39 1.00 22.41
C SER A 112 -11.25 0.01 22.68
N LEU A 113 -10.01 0.51 22.71
CA LEU A 113 -8.81 -0.26 23.06
C LEU A 113 -8.65 -0.40 24.58
N SER A 114 -9.27 0.49 25.37
CA SER A 114 -9.18 0.44 26.83
C SER A 114 -10.20 -0.55 27.39
N PRO A 115 -9.82 -1.45 28.32
CA PRO A 115 -10.74 -2.36 28.98
C PRO A 115 -11.72 -1.65 29.93
N THR A 116 -11.44 -0.40 30.33
CA THR A 116 -12.26 0.39 31.26
C THR A 116 -13.23 1.34 30.57
N SER A 117 -13.17 1.44 29.24
CA SER A 117 -14.00 2.36 28.45
C SER A 117 -14.73 1.59 27.37
N SER A 118 -16.04 1.75 27.30
CA SER A 118 -16.86 1.23 26.21
C SER A 118 -16.95 2.27 25.08
N PHE A 119 -16.90 1.78 23.84
CA PHE A 119 -17.23 2.61 22.69
C PHE A 119 -18.75 2.82 22.67
N THR A 120 -19.20 4.07 22.78
CA THR A 120 -20.63 4.41 22.86
C THR A 120 -21.24 4.73 21.49
N GLY A 121 -20.42 5.17 20.53
CA GLY A 121 -20.87 5.53 19.19
C GLY A 121 -19.99 6.58 18.54
N PHE A 122 -20.29 6.92 17.30
CA PHE A 122 -19.67 8.04 16.60
C PHE A 122 -20.40 9.33 16.98
N SER A 123 -19.67 10.35 17.42
CA SER A 123 -20.27 11.65 17.72
C SER A 123 -20.69 12.42 16.47
N GLN A 124 -20.01 12.19 15.35
CA GLN A 124 -20.22 12.87 14.08
C GLN A 124 -19.64 12.00 12.97
N PHE A 125 -20.39 11.80 11.89
CA PHE A 125 -19.93 11.09 10.70
C PHE A 125 -20.37 11.86 9.47
N GLU A 126 -19.41 12.23 8.62
CA GLU A 126 -19.66 13.09 7.48
C GLU A 126 -19.12 12.46 6.20
N LYS A 127 -19.93 12.51 5.14
CA LYS A 127 -19.47 12.22 3.79
C LYS A 127 -18.89 13.50 3.20
N LEU A 128 -17.59 13.47 2.92
CA LEU A 128 -16.88 14.57 2.29
C LEU A 128 -16.86 14.42 0.77
N GLY A 129 -16.89 15.54 0.06
CA GLY A 129 -16.66 15.66 -1.38
C GLY A 129 -15.54 16.65 -1.65
N VAL A 130 -15.02 16.65 -2.87
CA VAL A 130 -14.04 17.65 -3.32
C VAL A 130 -14.77 18.72 -4.12
N ASN A 131 -14.66 19.98 -3.70
CA ASN A 131 -15.08 21.09 -4.53
C ASN A 131 -14.09 21.25 -5.69
N LYS A 132 -14.53 21.01 -6.93
CA LYS A 132 -13.67 21.00 -8.12
C LYS A 132 -13.05 22.36 -8.45
N GLU A 133 -13.63 23.46 -7.99
CA GLU A 133 -13.16 24.82 -8.28
C GLU A 133 -12.09 25.29 -7.28
N ILE A 134 -12.18 24.83 -6.03
CA ILE A 134 -11.34 25.30 -4.92
C ILE A 134 -10.30 24.23 -4.51
N GLY A 135 -10.54 22.95 -4.84
CA GLY A 135 -9.68 21.83 -4.44
C GLY A 135 -9.81 21.45 -2.95
N GLU A 136 -10.74 22.07 -2.23
CA GLU A 136 -10.98 21.83 -0.80
C GLU A 136 -12.02 20.75 -0.55
N LEU A 137 -11.89 20.08 0.61
CA LEU A 137 -12.86 19.12 1.10
C LEU A 137 -14.08 19.88 1.67
N CYS A 138 -15.26 19.55 1.18
CA CYS A 138 -16.53 20.06 1.69
C CYS A 138 -17.42 18.92 2.19
N THR A 139 -18.17 19.18 3.26
CA THR A 139 -19.16 18.23 3.78
C THR A 139 -20.35 18.17 2.84
N LEU A 140 -20.61 17.00 2.25
CA LEU A 140 -21.77 16.77 1.37
C LEU A 140 -23.01 16.45 2.20
N ARG A 141 -22.88 15.53 3.15
CA ARG A 141 -23.97 15.13 4.06
C ARG A 141 -23.41 14.55 5.36
N THR A 142 -24.17 14.70 6.43
CA THR A 142 -23.92 13.98 7.69
C THR A 142 -24.65 12.63 7.63
N LEU A 143 -24.00 11.56 8.05
CA LEU A 143 -24.61 10.23 8.18
C LEU A 143 -24.97 9.98 9.65
N ASP A 144 -26.10 9.33 9.88
CA ASP A 144 -26.57 8.96 11.23
C ASP A 144 -27.46 7.70 11.15
N GLY A 145 -27.95 7.23 12.30
CA GLY A 145 -28.95 6.17 12.36
C GLY A 145 -28.42 4.80 11.90
N ASP A 146 -29.11 4.19 10.95
CA ASP A 146 -28.78 2.85 10.43
C ASP A 146 -27.44 2.82 9.68
N GLU A 147 -27.04 3.95 9.07
CA GLU A 147 -25.75 4.12 8.38
C GLU A 147 -24.54 4.10 9.34
N THR A 148 -24.73 4.39 10.64
CA THR A 148 -23.63 4.45 11.64
C THR A 148 -23.75 3.42 12.76
N ARG A 149 -24.95 2.93 13.08
CA ARG A 149 -25.21 2.02 14.23
C ARG A 149 -24.81 0.59 13.99
N SER A 150 -24.95 0.10 12.76
CA SER A 150 -24.72 -1.32 12.46
C SER A 150 -23.30 -1.54 11.94
N ARG A 151 -22.93 -0.87 10.84
CA ARG A 151 -21.66 -0.99 10.09
C ARG A 151 -21.49 0.23 9.18
N ILE A 152 -20.28 0.77 9.05
CA ILE A 152 -19.99 1.78 8.02
C ILE A 152 -19.66 1.03 6.73
N LEU A 153 -20.55 1.12 5.74
CA LEU A 153 -20.35 0.62 4.38
C LEU A 153 -19.98 1.81 3.49
N LEU A 154 -18.80 1.74 2.88
CA LEU A 154 -18.26 2.76 1.96
C LEU A 154 -17.99 2.15 0.60
#